data_AF-A0A1M5K9D7-F1
#
_entry.id   AF-A0A1M5K9D7-F1
#
_cell.length_a   1.000
_cell.length_b   1.000
_cell.length_c   1.000
_cell.angle_alpha   90.00
_cell.angle_beta   90.00
_cell.angle_gamma   90.00
#
_symmetry.space_group_name_H-M   'P 1'
#
loop_
_entity.id
_entity.type
_entity.pdbx_description
1 polymer ?
#
loop_
_entity_poly.entity_id
_entity_poly.type
_entity_poly.pdbx_seq_one_letter_code
_entity_poly.pdbx_strand_id
1 'polypeptide(L)'
;MDERDDPGAVDPWAGDGDGDWVESADDVVTDDDETAGDSDGQDVGNAADRANAAAATAGGPAADSAASADSGGIGPRRYRVLDRAEGTLVFVDLDAPDPGPGPAPDEGFEPVRVAADVGGDESVAEALADLEPGYVVTATLRWPDSTAGPEAVDDAVTGAAETDAGSSPLARVESLTVDRESRYRFVDDAEPMFEAARDAWRDASTAGDGMGSRVTRDTDGEPNGALYVFSEVGARDLLGEFRSGTTPLEPLVDRVNEDLADGEPREVFVLRPPDGAFVAIYIAFEKDGLLARTVRDTYL
;
A
#
# COMPACT_ATOMS: atom_id res chain seq x y z
N MET A 1 -31.43 -62.52 14.65
CA MET A 1 -30.66 -61.61 15.51
C MET A 1 -29.26 -61.50 14.89
N ASP A 2 -29.06 -60.87 13.74
CA ASP A 2 -29.86 -59.80 13.08
C ASP A 2 -29.90 -58.50 13.88
N GLU A 3 -29.94 -57.38 13.14
CA GLU A 3 -29.77 -55.98 13.54
C GLU A 3 -28.33 -55.56 13.94
N ARG A 4 -27.73 -54.50 13.37
CA ARG A 4 -28.02 -53.81 12.09
C ARG A 4 -26.81 -52.94 11.67
N ASP A 5 -26.62 -52.68 10.38
CA ASP A 5 -25.65 -51.70 9.86
C ASP A 5 -26.07 -50.25 10.17
N ASP A 6 -25.09 -49.37 10.40
CA ASP A 6 -25.23 -47.91 10.25
C ASP A 6 -23.89 -47.27 9.80
N PRO A 7 -23.70 -47.03 8.49
CA PRO A 7 -22.53 -46.34 7.94
C PRO A 7 -22.88 -44.87 7.62
N GLY A 8 -22.86 -44.00 8.65
CA GLY A 8 -23.49 -42.67 8.58
C GLY A 8 -22.72 -41.47 9.14
N ALA A 9 -21.40 -41.56 9.37
CA ALA A 9 -20.58 -40.45 9.86
C ALA A 9 -19.75 -39.80 8.73
N VAL A 10 -20.41 -39.02 7.87
CA VAL A 10 -19.74 -38.04 7.00
C VAL A 10 -19.42 -36.80 7.81
N ASP A 11 -18.14 -36.43 7.88
CA ASP A 11 -17.73 -35.18 8.52
C ASP A 11 -17.88 -34.01 7.53
N PRO A 12 -18.67 -32.97 7.83
CA PRO A 12 -18.92 -31.87 6.90
C PRO A 12 -17.81 -30.80 6.89
N TRP A 13 -16.73 -30.98 7.65
CA TRP A 13 -15.59 -30.06 7.73
C TRP A 13 -14.29 -30.64 7.15
N ALA A 14 -14.33 -31.88 6.65
CA ALA A 14 -13.32 -32.42 5.75
C ALA A 14 -13.46 -31.80 4.34
N GLY A 15 -13.18 -30.50 4.24
CA GLY A 15 -13.00 -29.82 2.95
C GLY A 15 -11.59 -30.08 2.41
N ASP A 16 -11.50 -30.64 1.21
CA ASP A 16 -10.23 -31.05 0.61
C ASP A 16 -9.28 -29.87 0.37
N GLY A 17 -7.99 -30.10 0.66
CA GLY A 17 -6.93 -29.09 0.64
C GLY A 17 -6.33 -28.82 -0.75
N ASP A 18 -7.17 -28.57 -1.75
CA ASP A 18 -6.75 -28.39 -3.15
C ASP A 18 -6.40 -26.91 -3.47
N GLY A 19 -5.51 -26.33 -2.66
CA GLY A 19 -4.98 -24.97 -2.83
C GLY A 19 -3.80 -24.90 -3.80
N ASP A 20 -3.96 -25.39 -5.04
CA ASP A 20 -2.89 -25.43 -6.05
C ASP A 20 -2.51 -24.03 -6.56
N TRP A 21 -1.51 -23.43 -5.90
CA TRP A 21 -0.80 -22.24 -6.39
C TRP A 21 0.64 -22.63 -6.74
N VAL A 22 0.83 -22.95 -8.02
CA VAL A 22 2.10 -23.44 -8.57
C VAL A 22 3.22 -22.41 -8.39
N GLU A 23 4.25 -22.78 -7.64
CA GLU A 23 5.53 -22.08 -7.59
C GLU A 23 6.11 -21.96 -9.00
N SER A 24 6.40 -20.73 -9.45
CA SER A 24 7.07 -20.47 -10.73
C SER A 24 8.36 -19.69 -10.50
N ALA A 25 9.33 -20.37 -9.88
CA ALA A 25 10.72 -19.95 -9.80
C ALA A 25 11.58 -20.79 -10.76
N ASP A 26 12.50 -20.11 -11.44
CA ASP A 26 13.60 -20.57 -12.29
C ASP A 26 13.69 -22.05 -12.75
N ASP A 27 13.65 -22.26 -14.08
CA ASP A 27 14.70 -23.07 -14.72
C ASP A 27 15.13 -22.44 -16.06
N VAL A 28 16.42 -22.52 -16.37
CA VAL A 28 17.06 -21.94 -17.56
C VAL A 28 17.86 -23.03 -18.28
N VAL A 29 17.22 -23.69 -19.25
CA VAL A 29 17.87 -24.64 -20.15
C VAL A 29 17.52 -24.33 -21.62
N THR A 30 18.50 -24.56 -22.49
CA THR A 30 18.49 -24.26 -23.93
C THR A 30 18.17 -25.48 -24.78
N ASP A 31 17.31 -25.30 -25.78
CA ASP A 31 17.37 -25.92 -27.12
C ASP A 31 16.94 -24.81 -28.09
N ASP A 32 17.62 -24.46 -29.18
CA ASP A 32 18.26 -25.22 -30.25
C ASP A 32 17.28 -25.83 -31.28
N ASP A 33 17.75 -25.77 -32.52
CA ASP A 33 17.15 -26.00 -33.84
C ASP A 33 16.10 -27.13 -34.01
N GLU A 34 15.03 -26.88 -34.76
CA GLU A 34 14.77 -27.65 -36.00
C GLU A 34 13.79 -26.94 -36.97
N THR A 35 13.68 -27.44 -38.21
CA THR A 35 13.26 -26.64 -39.37
C THR A 35 12.02 -27.14 -40.15
N ALA A 36 11.31 -26.17 -40.73
CA ALA A 36 10.50 -26.24 -41.96
C ALA A 36 9.24 -27.12 -42.02
N GLY A 37 8.16 -26.54 -42.58
CA GLY A 37 6.89 -27.20 -42.87
C GLY A 37 6.01 -26.35 -43.78
N ASP A 38 6.32 -26.34 -45.09
CA ASP A 38 5.62 -25.54 -46.11
C ASP A 38 4.39 -26.27 -46.69
N SER A 39 3.27 -25.54 -46.88
CA SER A 39 2.21 -25.94 -47.81
C SER A 39 1.28 -24.77 -48.20
N ASP A 40 1.25 -24.44 -49.49
CA ASP A 40 0.36 -23.47 -50.16
C ASP A 40 -1.16 -23.78 -50.05
N GLY A 41 -2.02 -22.75 -50.19
CA GLY A 41 -3.48 -22.93 -50.11
C GLY A 41 -4.40 -21.72 -50.37
N GLN A 42 -4.42 -21.17 -51.59
CA GLN A 42 -5.54 -20.37 -52.14
C GLN A 42 -6.81 -21.25 -52.33
N ASP A 43 -8.07 -20.82 -52.47
CA ASP A 43 -8.82 -19.54 -52.51
C ASP A 43 -10.30 -19.90 -52.09
N VAL A 44 -11.38 -19.10 -52.01
CA VAL A 44 -11.78 -17.78 -52.55
C VAL A 44 -12.73 -17.06 -51.57
N GLY A 45 -12.92 -15.74 -51.73
CA GLY A 45 -13.73 -14.90 -50.82
C GLY A 45 -15.25 -14.80 -51.11
N ASN A 46 -15.91 -13.89 -50.39
CA ASN A 46 -17.14 -13.21 -50.81
C ASN A 46 -17.17 -11.77 -50.24
N ALA A 47 -18.05 -10.90 -50.75
CA ALA A 47 -17.96 -9.45 -50.59
C ALA A 47 -19.24 -8.78 -50.03
N ALA A 48 -19.12 -7.47 -49.75
CA ALA A 48 -20.14 -6.51 -49.29
C ALA A 48 -20.57 -6.66 -47.82
N ASP A 49 -21.05 -5.61 -47.13
CA ASP A 49 -21.53 -4.31 -47.63
C ASP A 49 -21.24 -3.13 -46.66
N ARG A 50 -21.12 -1.90 -47.20
CA ARG A 50 -21.06 -0.57 -46.51
C ARG A 50 -19.79 -0.29 -45.68
N ALA A 51 -18.82 0.54 -46.11
CA ALA A 51 -18.82 1.95 -46.56
C ALA A 51 -18.95 2.96 -45.38
N ASN A 52 -17.91 3.76 -45.05
CA ASN A 52 -17.43 5.01 -45.70
C ASN A 52 -18.23 6.26 -45.22
N ALA A 53 -17.67 7.44 -44.87
CA ALA A 53 -16.33 8.00 -45.13
C ALA A 53 -15.90 9.08 -44.11
N ALA A 54 -14.58 9.30 -44.02
CA ALA A 54 -13.90 10.59 -43.71
C ALA A 54 -14.15 11.25 -42.32
N ALA A 55 -13.33 12.20 -41.83
CA ALA A 55 -12.14 12.82 -42.41
C ALA A 55 -11.03 13.01 -41.35
N ALA A 56 -9.78 13.20 -41.79
CA ALA A 56 -8.68 13.52 -40.89
C ALA A 56 -8.63 15.02 -40.58
N THR A 57 -8.41 15.37 -39.30
CA THR A 57 -7.87 16.67 -38.87
C THR A 57 -6.74 16.42 -37.88
N ALA A 58 -5.55 16.93 -38.19
CA ALA A 58 -4.40 16.85 -37.28
C ALA A 58 -4.65 17.71 -36.03
N GLY A 59 -4.23 17.21 -34.87
CA GLY A 59 -4.51 17.86 -33.59
C GLY A 59 -4.10 17.03 -32.38
N GLY A 60 -2.91 16.40 -32.43
CA GLY A 60 -2.34 15.81 -31.23
C GLY A 60 -1.87 16.93 -30.29
N PRO A 61 -2.38 17.02 -29.05
CA PRO A 61 -1.71 17.83 -28.03
C PRO A 61 -0.34 17.20 -27.77
N ALA A 62 0.71 18.02 -27.73
CA ALA A 62 2.03 17.52 -27.39
C ALA A 62 2.06 17.03 -25.95
N ALA A 63 2.75 15.92 -25.70
CA ALA A 63 3.26 15.59 -24.38
C ALA A 63 4.41 16.55 -24.06
N ASP A 64 4.06 17.80 -23.75
CA ASP A 64 5.01 18.85 -23.37
C ASP A 64 5.07 18.99 -21.85
N SER A 65 5.27 17.83 -21.18
CA SER A 65 5.73 17.78 -19.79
C SER A 65 7.21 18.19 -19.73
N ALA A 66 7.50 19.40 -20.21
CA ALA A 66 8.77 20.06 -20.05
C ALA A 66 8.96 20.32 -18.55
N ALA A 67 9.62 19.37 -17.88
CA ALA A 67 10.06 19.47 -16.49
C ALA A 67 10.98 20.68 -16.36
N SER A 68 10.37 21.83 -16.09
CA SER A 68 11.06 23.09 -15.89
C SER A 68 11.80 22.95 -14.57
N ALA A 69 13.13 22.85 -14.64
CA ALA A 69 14.00 22.76 -13.49
C ALA A 69 14.11 24.12 -12.77
N ASP A 70 12.97 24.60 -12.27
CA ASP A 70 12.88 25.69 -11.31
C ASP A 70 13.25 25.11 -9.93
N SER A 71 14.42 25.48 -9.44
CA SER A 71 15.14 24.73 -8.41
C SER A 71 14.53 24.93 -7.03
N GLY A 72 13.67 23.99 -6.59
CA GLY A 72 13.11 23.94 -5.24
C GLY A 72 11.83 23.13 -5.08
N GLY A 73 11.13 22.81 -6.19
CA GLY A 73 9.92 21.98 -6.19
C GLY A 73 10.16 20.57 -6.73
N ILE A 74 9.55 19.57 -6.08
CA ILE A 74 9.24 18.28 -6.70
C ILE A 74 7.82 18.37 -7.25
N GLY A 75 7.66 18.02 -8.54
CA GLY A 75 6.36 18.01 -9.23
C GLY A 75 5.36 17.03 -8.62
N PRO A 76 4.14 16.95 -9.17
CA PRO A 76 3.09 16.08 -8.63
C PRO A 76 3.56 14.63 -8.53
N ARG A 77 3.59 14.12 -7.30
CA ARG A 77 3.83 12.71 -6.94
C ARG A 77 2.73 12.24 -5.99
N ARG A 78 2.51 10.93 -5.93
CA ARG A 78 1.65 10.26 -4.96
C ARG A 78 2.40 10.12 -3.64
N TYR A 79 1.76 10.53 -2.54
CA TYR A 79 2.25 10.37 -1.19
C TYR A 79 1.19 9.68 -0.32
N ARG A 80 1.61 8.89 0.66
CA ARG A 80 0.74 8.44 1.75
C ARG A 80 0.99 9.28 3.00
N VAL A 81 -0.07 9.74 3.65
CA VAL A 81 0.00 10.39 4.96
C VAL A 81 0.34 9.33 6.02
N LEU A 82 1.47 9.47 6.70
CA LEU A 82 1.90 8.58 7.78
C LEU A 82 1.36 9.01 9.14
N ASP A 83 1.51 10.29 9.48
CA ASP A 83 1.21 10.82 10.82
C ASP A 83 0.89 12.33 10.77
N ARG A 84 0.26 12.83 11.82
CA ARG A 84 -0.12 14.23 12.01
C ARG A 84 0.20 14.71 13.43
N ALA A 85 1.16 15.62 13.53
CA ALA A 85 1.45 16.39 14.74
C ALA A 85 0.86 17.81 14.65
N GLU A 86 0.91 18.57 15.75
CA GLU A 86 0.49 19.98 15.73
C GLU A 86 1.34 20.77 14.70
N GLY A 87 0.67 21.36 13.71
CA GLY A 87 1.30 22.13 12.63
C GLY A 87 2.13 21.33 11.62
N THR A 88 2.26 20.00 11.75
CA THR A 88 3.14 19.18 10.88
C THR A 88 2.47 17.88 10.45
N LEU A 89 2.48 17.61 9.14
CA LEU A 89 2.15 16.33 8.54
C LEU A 89 3.42 15.56 8.17
N VAL A 90 3.34 14.24 8.12
CA VAL A 90 4.42 13.36 7.65
C VAL A 90 3.92 12.56 6.47
N PHE A 91 4.57 12.71 5.32
CA PHE A 91 4.24 12.03 4.06
C PHE A 91 5.34 11.01 3.72
N VAL A 92 4.99 9.91 3.07
CA VAL A 92 5.94 9.01 2.38
C VAL A 92 5.66 9.01 0.89
N ASP A 93 6.70 9.14 0.07
CA ASP A 93 6.62 9.17 -1.39
C ASP A 93 6.40 7.75 -1.94
N LEU A 94 5.36 7.57 -2.76
CA LEU A 94 4.97 6.28 -3.34
C LEU A 94 5.45 6.09 -4.79
N ASP A 95 6.06 7.12 -5.38
CA ASP A 95 6.65 7.10 -6.72
C ASP A 95 8.20 7.09 -6.65
N ALA A 96 8.77 7.10 -5.45
CA ALA A 96 10.18 6.77 -5.19
C ALA A 96 10.46 5.28 -5.42
N PRO A 97 11.68 4.89 -5.87
CA PRO A 97 11.97 3.51 -6.26
C PRO A 97 11.91 2.53 -5.07
N ASP A 98 11.24 1.42 -5.33
CA ASP A 98 10.85 0.34 -4.42
C ASP A 98 12.03 -0.35 -3.68
N PRO A 99 11.77 -0.84 -2.46
CA PRO A 99 11.89 -2.28 -2.26
C PRO A 99 10.67 -2.90 -1.57
N GLY A 100 10.05 -3.86 -2.27
CA GLY A 100 9.10 -4.82 -1.76
C GLY A 100 9.76 -5.86 -0.83
N PRO A 101 9.21 -7.08 -0.73
CA PRO A 101 9.43 -7.96 0.43
C PRO A 101 10.82 -8.64 0.48
N GLY A 102 11.88 -7.88 0.76
CA GLY A 102 13.24 -8.38 1.00
C GLY A 102 14.27 -7.27 1.27
N PRO A 103 15.36 -7.54 2.03
CA PRO A 103 16.41 -6.56 2.29
C PRO A 103 17.27 -6.28 1.04
N ALA A 104 17.82 -5.07 0.83
CA ALA A 104 17.73 -3.83 1.61
C ALA A 104 18.08 -2.60 0.73
N PRO A 105 17.86 -1.40 1.26
CA PRO A 105 18.93 -0.40 1.36
C PRO A 105 19.14 0.05 2.82
N ASP A 106 20.30 0.65 3.10
CA ASP A 106 20.58 1.34 4.38
C ASP A 106 19.81 2.68 4.52
N GLU A 107 19.16 3.12 3.43
CA GLU A 107 18.29 4.30 3.32
C GLU A 107 16.92 3.82 2.81
N GLY A 108 15.94 3.67 3.73
CA GLY A 108 14.54 3.37 3.37
C GLY A 108 13.81 4.60 2.83
N PHE A 109 12.50 4.49 2.57
CA PHE A 109 11.70 5.65 2.14
C PHE A 109 11.81 6.80 3.17
N GLU A 110 12.44 7.91 2.79
CA GLU A 110 12.61 9.05 3.69
C GLU A 110 11.27 9.77 3.93
N PRO A 111 10.78 9.87 5.18
CA PRO A 111 9.51 10.51 5.48
C PRO A 111 9.61 12.04 5.35
N VAL A 112 8.95 12.60 4.34
CA VAL A 112 8.91 14.03 4.07
C VAL A 112 8.02 14.73 5.11
N ARG A 113 8.61 15.64 5.89
CA ARG A 113 7.88 16.45 6.87
C ARG A 113 7.33 17.69 6.19
N VAL A 114 6.02 17.90 6.31
CA VAL A 114 5.24 18.92 5.59
C VAL A 114 4.57 19.85 6.59
N ALA A 115 4.61 21.17 6.35
CA ALA A 115 3.90 22.12 7.20
C ALA A 115 2.38 22.07 6.94
N ALA A 116 1.58 21.90 8.00
CA ALA A 116 0.13 21.74 7.90
C ALA A 116 -0.64 23.08 7.83
N ASP A 117 -0.03 24.18 8.28
CA ASP A 117 -0.42 25.56 7.93
C ASP A 117 0.85 26.32 7.50
N VAL A 118 0.76 26.97 6.34
CA VAL A 118 1.81 27.84 5.77
C VAL A 118 1.16 28.82 4.80
N GLY A 119 0.25 29.68 5.29
CA GLY A 119 -0.12 30.97 4.68
C GLY A 119 -0.26 30.99 3.15
N GLY A 120 -1.00 30.01 2.62
CA GLY A 120 -1.10 29.70 1.19
C GLY A 120 -2.49 29.94 0.62
N ASP A 121 -2.91 29.08 -0.30
CA ASP A 121 -4.29 29.03 -0.75
C ASP A 121 -5.16 28.41 0.36
N GLU A 122 -6.28 29.06 0.70
CA GLU A 122 -7.19 28.61 1.77
C GLU A 122 -7.77 27.21 1.48
N SER A 123 -7.95 26.84 0.21
CA SER A 123 -8.44 25.49 -0.16
C SER A 123 -7.41 24.39 0.07
N VAL A 124 -6.11 24.69 -0.07
CA VAL A 124 -5.04 23.74 0.27
C VAL A 124 -4.93 23.61 1.80
N ALA A 125 -5.11 24.69 2.56
CA ALA A 125 -5.15 24.64 4.02
C ALA A 125 -6.35 23.86 4.56
N GLU A 126 -7.54 24.02 3.96
CA GLU A 126 -8.74 23.23 4.28
C GLU A 126 -8.53 21.74 3.97
N ALA A 127 -8.06 21.40 2.77
CA ALA A 127 -7.77 20.02 2.41
C ALA A 127 -6.66 19.38 3.28
N LEU A 128 -5.64 20.14 3.70
CA LEU A 128 -4.63 19.69 4.67
C LEU A 128 -5.17 19.57 6.09
N ALA A 129 -6.27 20.22 6.45
CA ALA A 129 -6.93 20.04 7.76
C ALA A 129 -7.60 18.66 7.86
N ASP A 130 -8.26 18.22 6.78
CA ASP A 130 -9.07 16.99 6.75
C ASP A 130 -8.28 15.69 6.51
N LEU A 131 -6.97 15.76 6.17
CA LEU A 131 -6.14 14.55 5.99
C LEU A 131 -5.99 13.72 7.28
N GLU A 132 -6.53 12.49 7.26
CA GLU A 132 -6.22 11.42 8.22
C GLU A 132 -4.94 10.63 7.83
N PRO A 133 -4.23 10.04 8.81
CA PRO A 133 -3.23 9.00 8.55
C PRO A 133 -3.78 7.85 7.71
N GLY A 134 -3.07 7.53 6.63
CA GLY A 134 -3.43 6.52 5.65
C GLY A 134 -3.92 7.04 4.31
N TYR A 135 -4.30 8.33 4.22
CA TYR A 135 -4.79 8.91 2.97
C TYR A 135 -3.68 8.94 1.91
N VAL A 136 -4.01 8.57 0.68
CA VAL A 136 -3.13 8.71 -0.49
C VAL A 136 -3.52 9.98 -1.24
N VAL A 137 -2.52 10.82 -1.53
CA VAL A 137 -2.69 12.14 -2.11
C VAL A 137 -1.67 12.40 -3.22
N THR A 138 -2.09 13.03 -4.31
CA THR A 138 -1.18 13.59 -5.30
C THR A 138 -0.85 15.02 -4.89
N ALA A 139 0.43 15.31 -4.61
CA ALA A 139 0.87 16.61 -4.11
C ALA A 139 2.08 17.16 -4.88
N THR A 140 2.13 18.48 -5.04
CA THR A 140 3.34 19.21 -5.44
C THR A 140 4.00 19.77 -4.19
N LEU A 141 5.24 19.39 -3.91
CA LEU A 141 5.96 19.79 -2.70
C LEU A 141 7.13 20.72 -3.03
N ARG A 142 7.28 21.79 -2.25
CA ARG A 142 8.34 22.78 -2.39
C ARG A 142 9.06 23.01 -1.07
N TRP A 143 10.37 22.96 -1.10
CA TRP A 143 11.21 23.28 0.06
C TRP A 143 11.48 24.79 0.10
N PRO A 144 11.56 25.41 1.29
CA PRO A 144 12.02 26.78 1.41
C PRO A 144 13.49 26.88 0.98
N ASP A 145 13.86 27.96 0.30
CA ASP A 145 15.25 28.23 -0.06
C ASP A 145 16.17 28.20 1.17
N SER A 146 17.09 27.24 1.21
CA SER A 146 18.06 27.04 2.31
C SER A 146 19.13 28.13 2.41
N THR A 147 18.96 29.24 1.68
CA THR A 147 19.84 30.42 1.70
C THR A 147 19.49 31.42 2.80
N ALA A 148 18.41 31.18 3.56
CA ALA A 148 18.08 31.90 4.79
C ALA A 148 19.06 31.57 5.93
N GLY A 149 20.29 32.12 5.84
CA GLY A 149 21.23 32.15 6.95
C GLY A 149 20.69 32.97 8.14
N PRO A 150 21.32 32.89 9.34
CA PRO A 150 20.82 33.50 10.57
C PRO A 150 21.06 35.02 10.63
N GLU A 151 20.51 35.77 9.68
CA GLU A 151 20.44 37.24 9.65
C GLU A 151 18.98 37.66 9.31
N ALA A 152 18.24 38.42 10.10
CA ALA A 152 18.59 39.08 11.36
C ALA A 152 17.47 38.98 12.41
N VAL A 153 17.84 38.74 13.66
CA VAL A 153 17.00 38.89 14.85
C VAL A 153 17.50 40.07 15.68
N ASP A 154 17.11 41.28 15.28
CA ASP A 154 17.42 42.51 16.01
C ASP A 154 16.56 42.65 17.29
N ASP A 155 17.17 42.20 18.40
CA ASP A 155 16.87 42.53 19.80
C ASP A 155 15.61 41.90 20.48
N ALA A 156 15.74 41.72 21.80
CA ALA A 156 14.70 41.47 22.80
C ALA A 156 13.76 40.24 22.66
N VAL A 157 14.25 39.05 23.04
CA VAL A 157 13.83 38.40 24.31
C VAL A 157 14.64 37.12 24.60
N THR A 158 15.05 36.94 25.86
CA THR A 158 15.77 35.73 26.31
C THR A 158 14.81 34.55 26.49
N GLY A 159 14.80 33.64 25.52
CA GLY A 159 14.05 32.38 25.59
C GLY A 159 14.67 31.34 24.66
N ALA A 160 15.73 30.68 25.10
CA ALA A 160 16.44 29.67 24.31
C ALA A 160 15.62 28.37 24.21
N ALA A 161 14.73 28.31 23.22
CA ALA A 161 14.38 27.04 22.60
C ALA A 161 15.59 26.59 21.77
N GLU A 162 16.12 25.41 22.06
CA GLU A 162 17.24 24.84 21.31
C GLU A 162 16.73 24.42 19.93
N THR A 163 17.01 25.23 18.90
CA THR A 163 16.74 24.87 17.50
C THR A 163 17.69 23.74 17.11
N ASP A 164 17.18 22.51 17.16
CA ASP A 164 17.96 21.32 16.81
C ASP A 164 18.50 21.43 15.38
N ALA A 165 19.83 21.46 15.26
CA ALA A 165 20.54 21.70 14.00
C ALA A 165 20.46 20.51 13.02
N GLY A 166 19.78 19.42 13.38
CA GLY A 166 19.43 18.31 12.48
C GLY A 166 18.01 18.36 11.93
N SER A 167 17.17 19.34 12.30
CA SER A 167 15.78 19.40 11.82
C SER A 167 15.70 19.89 10.37
N SER A 168 15.59 18.96 9.42
CA SER A 168 15.32 19.23 8.00
C SER A 168 14.14 20.21 7.81
N PRO A 169 14.24 21.18 6.88
CA PRO A 169 13.21 22.18 6.68
C PRO A 169 11.90 21.54 6.19
N LEU A 170 10.78 21.96 6.79
CA LEU A 170 9.45 21.48 6.39
C LEU A 170 9.15 21.87 4.94
N ALA A 171 8.70 20.90 4.15
CA ALA A 171 8.17 21.15 2.82
C ALA A 171 6.81 21.86 2.91
N ARG A 172 6.51 22.67 1.90
CA ARG A 172 5.22 23.32 1.68
C ARG A 172 4.49 22.63 0.54
N VAL A 173 3.18 22.41 0.70
CA VAL A 173 2.32 21.94 -0.39
C VAL A 173 1.92 23.13 -1.26
N GLU A 174 2.20 23.06 -2.56
CA GLU A 174 1.73 24.06 -3.54
C GLU A 174 0.41 23.64 -4.20
N SER A 175 0.14 22.33 -4.31
CA SER A 175 -1.13 21.77 -4.79
C SER A 175 -1.38 20.40 -4.16
N LEU A 176 -2.64 20.06 -3.91
CA LEU A 176 -3.07 18.79 -3.31
C LEU A 176 -4.34 18.26 -3.99
N THR A 177 -4.37 16.95 -4.25
CA THR A 177 -5.57 16.18 -4.58
C THR A 177 -5.59 14.92 -3.71
N VAL A 178 -6.75 14.55 -3.17
CA VAL A 178 -6.91 13.28 -2.45
C VAL A 178 -7.31 12.20 -3.45
N ASP A 179 -6.50 11.15 -3.57
CA ASP A 179 -6.69 10.08 -4.55
C ASP A 179 -7.42 8.88 -3.93
N ARG A 180 -7.08 8.51 -2.69
CA ARG A 180 -7.70 7.39 -1.97
C ARG A 180 -7.73 7.64 -0.47
N GLU A 181 -8.92 7.75 0.09
CA GLU A 181 -9.16 8.05 1.52
C GLU A 181 -8.90 6.86 2.48
N SER A 182 -7.92 5.99 2.21
CA SER A 182 -7.67 4.81 3.04
C SER A 182 -7.33 5.19 4.48
N ARG A 183 -7.71 4.35 5.45
CA ARG A 183 -7.34 4.52 6.87
C ARG A 183 -6.30 3.47 7.27
N TYR A 184 -5.28 3.89 8.00
CA TYR A 184 -4.27 2.99 8.56
C TYR A 184 -4.23 3.13 10.09
N ARG A 185 -4.25 1.98 10.78
CA ARG A 185 -4.28 1.89 12.25
C ARG A 185 -3.17 0.94 12.72
N PHE A 186 -2.37 1.37 13.69
CA PHE A 186 -1.25 0.61 14.24
C PHE A 186 -1.53 0.32 15.72
N VAL A 187 -1.50 -0.95 16.11
CA VAL A 187 -1.77 -1.42 17.47
C VAL A 187 -0.63 -2.34 17.92
N ASP A 188 0.01 -1.96 19.02
CA ASP A 188 0.97 -2.79 19.75
C ASP A 188 0.26 -3.46 20.94
N ASP A 189 0.83 -4.54 21.49
CA ASP A 189 0.22 -5.34 22.58
C ASP A 189 -1.23 -5.82 22.28
N ALA A 190 -1.56 -6.10 21.01
CA ALA A 190 -2.90 -6.46 20.54
C ALA A 190 -3.37 -7.84 21.05
N GLU A 191 -4.32 -7.85 21.99
CA GLU A 191 -4.88 -9.05 22.61
C GLU A 191 -6.41 -8.94 22.72
N PRO A 192 -7.20 -9.96 22.32
CA PRO A 192 -6.79 -11.23 21.70
C PRO A 192 -6.56 -11.10 20.20
N MET A 193 -5.48 -11.69 19.69
CA MET A 193 -5.27 -11.79 18.24
C MET A 193 -6.35 -12.66 17.59
N PHE A 194 -6.76 -12.29 16.37
CA PHE A 194 -7.69 -13.07 15.55
C PHE A 194 -7.22 -14.51 15.36
N GLU A 195 -8.17 -15.44 15.32
CA GLU A 195 -7.92 -16.86 15.06
C GLU A 195 -7.24 -17.05 13.69
N ALA A 196 -7.78 -16.42 12.63
CA ALA A 196 -7.19 -16.42 11.30
C ALA A 196 -5.70 -15.96 11.27
N ALA A 197 -5.30 -15.03 12.15
CA ALA A 197 -3.93 -14.54 12.24
C ALA A 197 -3.02 -15.52 12.99
N ARG A 198 -3.49 -16.04 14.14
CA ARG A 198 -2.80 -17.09 14.90
C ARG A 198 -2.65 -18.38 14.10
N ASP A 199 -3.60 -18.67 13.22
CA ASP A 199 -3.57 -19.83 12.34
C ASP A 199 -2.63 -19.60 11.17
N ALA A 200 -2.75 -18.50 10.41
CA ALA A 200 -1.84 -18.19 9.31
C ALA A 200 -0.38 -18.12 9.78
N TRP A 201 -0.12 -17.63 11.00
CA TRP A 201 1.21 -17.63 11.60
C TRP A 201 1.69 -19.03 11.98
N ARG A 202 0.82 -19.88 12.53
CA ARG A 202 1.16 -21.28 12.85
C ARG A 202 1.45 -22.09 11.59
N ASP A 203 0.65 -21.89 10.55
CA ASP A 203 0.77 -22.57 9.26
C ASP A 203 2.16 -22.24 8.64
N ALA A 204 2.48 -20.95 8.50
CA ALA A 204 3.79 -20.47 8.03
C ALA A 204 4.96 -20.96 8.92
N SER A 205 4.85 -20.82 10.24
CA SER A 205 5.84 -21.31 11.21
C SER A 205 6.11 -22.81 11.11
N THR A 206 5.13 -23.60 10.68
CA THR A 206 5.23 -25.06 10.55
C THR A 206 5.89 -25.46 9.23
N ALA A 207 5.65 -24.70 8.16
CA ALA A 207 6.39 -24.83 6.90
C ALA A 207 7.85 -24.34 7.02
N GLY A 208 8.10 -23.35 7.88
CA GLY A 208 9.39 -22.67 8.05
C GLY A 208 9.45 -21.29 7.39
N ASP A 209 8.32 -20.80 6.89
CA ASP A 209 8.20 -19.53 6.19
C ASP A 209 8.17 -18.34 7.14
N GLY A 210 8.87 -17.25 6.77
CA GLY A 210 8.85 -15.99 7.51
C GLY A 210 7.58 -15.16 7.30
N MET A 211 6.67 -15.60 6.44
CA MET A 211 5.45 -14.90 6.03
C MET A 211 4.31 -15.92 5.80
N GLY A 212 3.08 -15.52 6.12
CA GLY A 212 1.85 -16.24 5.76
C GLY A 212 0.76 -15.28 5.26
N SER A 213 -0.24 -15.81 4.55
CA SER A 213 -1.40 -15.03 4.09
C SER A 213 -2.70 -15.85 4.09
N ARG A 214 -3.84 -15.16 4.20
CA ARG A 214 -5.19 -15.76 4.18
C ARG A 214 -6.25 -14.73 3.79
N VAL A 215 -7.14 -15.08 2.86
CA VAL A 215 -8.35 -14.28 2.57
C VAL A 215 -9.44 -14.63 3.59
N THR A 216 -9.98 -13.61 4.25
CA THR A 216 -11.08 -13.74 5.22
C THR A 216 -12.43 -13.59 4.54
N ARG A 217 -13.47 -14.13 5.17
CA ARG A 217 -14.85 -14.15 4.67
C ARG A 217 -15.83 -13.72 5.75
N ASP A 218 -17.03 -13.34 5.35
CA ASP A 218 -18.12 -12.99 6.24
C ASP A 218 -19.00 -14.20 6.63
N THR A 219 -20.21 -13.92 7.11
CA THR A 219 -21.21 -14.94 7.52
C THR A 219 -21.82 -15.71 6.37
N ASP A 220 -21.78 -15.16 5.16
CA ASP A 220 -22.45 -15.66 3.96
C ASP A 220 -21.43 -16.29 2.99
N GLY A 221 -20.13 -16.09 3.26
CA GLY A 221 -18.99 -16.71 2.60
C GLY A 221 -18.27 -15.77 1.63
N GLU A 222 -18.68 -14.50 1.56
CA GLU A 222 -18.14 -13.52 0.63
C GLU A 222 -16.78 -12.98 1.15
N PRO A 223 -15.75 -12.82 0.30
CA PRO A 223 -14.47 -12.27 0.72
C PRO A 223 -14.61 -10.84 1.27
N ASN A 224 -14.11 -10.60 2.49
CA ASN A 224 -14.26 -9.31 3.18
C ASN A 224 -12.93 -8.64 3.58
N GLY A 225 -11.82 -9.37 3.50
CA GLY A 225 -10.49 -8.86 3.83
C GLY A 225 -9.35 -9.79 3.40
N ALA A 226 -8.16 -9.22 3.36
CA ALA A 226 -6.90 -9.94 3.15
C ALA A 226 -6.02 -9.78 4.38
N LEU A 227 -5.53 -10.90 4.90
CA LEU A 227 -4.70 -10.96 6.10
C LEU A 227 -3.31 -11.49 5.72
N TYR A 228 -2.28 -10.75 6.11
CA TYR A 228 -0.88 -11.16 6.01
C TYR A 228 -0.28 -11.23 7.41
N VAL A 229 0.69 -12.12 7.61
CA VAL A 229 1.49 -12.20 8.84
C VAL A 229 2.97 -12.28 8.47
N PHE A 230 3.81 -11.56 9.21
CA PHE A 230 5.26 -11.47 9.01
C PHE A 230 5.97 -11.70 10.34
N SER A 231 7.02 -12.51 10.37
CA SER A 231 7.70 -12.81 11.64
C SER A 231 8.67 -11.70 12.08
N GLU A 232 8.74 -11.43 13.39
CA GLU A 232 9.74 -10.52 13.98
C GLU A 232 11.00 -11.25 14.52
N VAL A 233 11.19 -12.56 14.23
CA VAL A 233 12.48 -13.22 14.60
C VAL A 233 13.67 -12.53 13.93
N GLY A 234 14.58 -12.05 14.76
CA GLY A 234 15.73 -11.23 14.35
C GLY A 234 15.81 -9.87 15.05
N ALA A 235 14.82 -9.53 15.90
CA ALA A 235 14.72 -8.25 16.61
C ALA A 235 14.60 -7.04 15.66
N ARG A 236 13.80 -7.20 14.61
CA ARG A 236 13.24 -6.08 13.84
C ARG A 236 11.95 -5.61 14.51
N ASP A 237 11.75 -4.30 14.55
CA ASP A 237 10.49 -3.68 14.95
C ASP A 237 9.66 -3.42 13.69
N LEU A 238 9.08 -4.47 13.10
CA LEU A 238 8.33 -4.36 11.84
C LEU A 238 7.12 -3.45 12.03
N LEU A 239 6.46 -3.50 13.20
CA LEU A 239 5.38 -2.55 13.53
C LEU A 239 5.88 -1.09 13.45
N GLY A 240 7.07 -0.81 14.00
CA GLY A 240 7.76 0.47 13.88
C GLY A 240 8.10 0.83 12.43
N GLU A 241 8.71 -0.09 11.66
CA GLU A 241 9.08 0.11 10.24
C GLU A 241 7.87 0.41 9.34
N PHE A 242 6.75 -0.29 9.54
CA PHE A 242 5.51 -0.04 8.79
C PHE A 242 4.86 1.30 9.17
N ARG A 243 4.98 1.71 10.45
CA ARG A 243 4.46 2.98 10.96
C ARG A 243 5.30 4.18 10.53
N SER A 244 6.62 4.05 10.50
CA SER A 244 7.54 5.08 9.98
C SER A 244 7.51 5.20 8.45
N GLY A 245 6.91 4.22 7.76
CA GLY A 245 6.95 4.11 6.30
C GLY A 245 8.27 3.57 5.74
N THR A 246 9.22 3.20 6.61
CA THR A 246 10.50 2.60 6.22
C THR A 246 10.29 1.32 5.42
N THR A 247 9.31 0.51 5.82
CA THR A 247 8.84 -0.65 5.06
C THR A 247 7.43 -0.34 4.54
N PRO A 248 7.17 -0.41 3.22
CA PRO A 248 5.91 0.05 2.63
C PRO A 248 4.77 -0.97 2.83
N LEU A 249 3.54 -0.48 2.97
CA LEU A 249 2.32 -1.31 2.99
C LEU A 249 1.54 -1.25 1.67
N GLU A 250 1.81 -0.26 0.83
CA GLU A 250 1.12 -0.07 -0.46
C GLU A 250 1.27 -1.28 -1.40
N PRO A 251 2.43 -1.98 -1.49
CA PRO A 251 2.53 -3.24 -2.25
C PRO A 251 1.66 -4.40 -1.74
N LEU A 252 0.97 -4.26 -0.60
CA LEU A 252 -0.07 -5.19 -0.13
C LEU A 252 -1.47 -4.68 -0.47
N VAL A 253 -1.71 -3.38 -0.29
CA VAL A 253 -3.01 -2.74 -0.59
C VAL A 253 -3.27 -2.68 -2.10
N ASP A 254 -2.27 -2.38 -2.91
CA ASP A 254 -2.44 -2.32 -4.37
C ASP A 254 -2.64 -3.72 -4.98
N ARG A 255 -2.07 -4.78 -4.40
CA ARG A 255 -2.43 -6.17 -4.75
C ARG A 255 -3.91 -6.47 -4.46
N VAL A 256 -4.40 -6.05 -3.29
CA VAL A 256 -5.84 -6.19 -2.96
C VAL A 256 -6.73 -5.41 -3.93
N ASN A 257 -6.28 -4.24 -4.39
CA ASN A 257 -6.97 -3.44 -5.40
C ASN A 257 -6.96 -4.11 -6.79
N GLU A 258 -5.85 -4.74 -7.17
CA GLU A 258 -5.74 -5.54 -8.39
C GLU A 258 -6.63 -6.79 -8.35
N ASP A 259 -6.63 -7.53 -7.24
CA ASP A 259 -7.43 -8.75 -7.02
C ASP A 259 -8.95 -8.47 -7.04
N LEU A 260 -9.38 -7.32 -6.50
CA LEU A 260 -10.79 -6.87 -6.52
C LEU A 260 -11.17 -6.09 -7.79
N ALA A 261 -10.17 -5.69 -8.60
CA ALA A 261 -10.31 -4.82 -9.77
C ALA A 261 -10.94 -3.43 -9.48
N ASP A 262 -10.72 -2.89 -8.29
CA ASP A 262 -11.24 -1.59 -7.83
C ASP A 262 -10.21 -0.80 -6.99
N GLY A 263 -10.42 0.52 -6.85
CA GLY A 263 -9.53 1.42 -6.10
C GLY A 263 -10.16 2.07 -4.87
N GLU A 264 -11.23 1.49 -4.31
CA GLU A 264 -11.99 2.07 -3.20
C GLU A 264 -11.17 2.17 -1.89
N PRO A 265 -11.53 3.08 -0.98
CA PRO A 265 -10.84 3.23 0.29
C PRO A 265 -10.90 1.94 1.14
N ARG A 266 -9.72 1.47 1.56
CA ARG A 266 -9.56 0.34 2.48
C ARG A 266 -9.38 0.84 3.92
N GLU A 267 -9.61 -0.01 4.91
CA GLU A 267 -9.08 0.22 6.27
C GLU A 267 -8.10 -0.90 6.64
N VAL A 268 -6.89 -0.50 7.02
CA VAL A 268 -5.73 -1.37 7.22
C VAL A 268 -5.32 -1.33 8.68
N PHE A 269 -5.24 -2.50 9.30
CA PHE A 269 -4.86 -2.68 10.69
C PHE A 269 -3.53 -3.43 10.76
N VAL A 270 -2.52 -2.81 11.33
CA VAL A 270 -1.21 -3.42 11.60
C VAL A 270 -1.14 -3.71 13.10
N LEU A 271 -1.11 -4.99 13.46
CA LEU A 271 -1.33 -5.50 14.82
C LEU A 271 -0.13 -6.36 15.26
N ARG A 272 0.46 -6.08 16.43
CA ARG A 272 1.48 -6.93 17.07
C ARG A 272 0.93 -7.53 18.38
N PRO A 273 1.01 -8.85 18.62
CA PRO A 273 0.67 -9.45 19.91
C PRO A 273 1.70 -9.10 21.00
N PRO A 274 1.31 -9.16 22.29
CA PRO A 274 2.22 -8.91 23.43
C PRO A 274 3.44 -9.85 23.56
N ASP A 275 3.51 -10.93 22.77
CA ASP A 275 4.66 -11.84 22.74
C ASP A 275 5.69 -11.49 21.64
N GLY A 276 5.37 -10.54 20.74
CA GLY A 276 6.26 -10.09 19.67
C GLY A 276 6.62 -11.18 18.65
N ALA A 277 5.83 -12.26 18.51
CA ALA A 277 6.19 -13.36 17.61
C ALA A 277 6.05 -13.03 16.12
N PHE A 278 5.11 -12.14 15.76
CA PHE A 278 4.79 -11.75 14.38
C PHE A 278 4.03 -10.42 14.35
N VAL A 279 4.01 -9.73 13.21
CA VAL A 279 3.09 -8.63 12.92
C VAL A 279 2.03 -9.12 11.93
N ALA A 280 0.76 -8.87 12.23
CA ALA A 280 -0.35 -9.08 11.31
C ALA A 280 -0.71 -7.77 10.59
N ILE A 281 -0.94 -7.84 9.28
CA ILE A 281 -1.49 -6.74 8.47
C ILE A 281 -2.83 -7.23 7.93
N TYR A 282 -3.91 -6.62 8.40
CA TYR A 282 -5.28 -6.98 8.04
C TYR A 282 -5.92 -5.84 7.24
N ILE A 283 -6.19 -6.08 5.97
CA ILE A 283 -6.79 -5.12 5.03
C ILE A 283 -8.27 -5.48 4.90
N ALA A 284 -9.16 -4.64 5.46
CA ALA A 284 -10.59 -4.74 5.21
C ALA A 284 -10.93 -4.09 3.86
N PHE A 285 -11.70 -4.79 3.02
CA PHE A 285 -11.98 -4.36 1.64
C PHE A 285 -12.85 -3.08 1.58
N GLU A 286 -13.75 -2.91 2.56
CA GLU A 286 -14.54 -1.69 2.77
C GLU A 286 -14.00 -0.88 3.97
N LYS A 287 -13.53 0.36 3.77
CA LYS A 287 -13.06 1.27 4.85
C LYS A 287 -14.00 1.42 6.04
N ASP A 288 -15.32 1.37 5.81
CA ASP A 288 -16.34 1.48 6.86
C ASP A 288 -17.32 0.29 6.84
N GLY A 289 -16.89 -0.87 6.33
CA GLY A 289 -17.68 -2.13 6.32
C GLY A 289 -17.81 -2.80 7.70
N LEU A 290 -18.55 -3.91 7.77
CA LEU A 290 -18.80 -4.64 9.03
C LEU A 290 -17.51 -5.14 9.69
N LEU A 291 -16.59 -5.69 8.88
CA LEU A 291 -15.29 -6.16 9.36
C LEU A 291 -14.49 -5.00 9.97
N ALA A 292 -14.31 -3.91 9.23
CA ALA A 292 -13.52 -2.76 9.64
C ALA A 292 -13.99 -2.17 10.99
N ARG A 293 -15.31 -2.02 11.17
CA ARG A 293 -15.92 -1.61 12.44
C ARG A 293 -15.64 -2.60 13.57
N THR A 294 -15.73 -3.90 13.31
CA THR A 294 -15.49 -4.95 14.31
C THR A 294 -14.03 -4.97 14.78
N VAL A 295 -13.07 -4.74 13.88
CA VAL A 295 -11.65 -4.61 14.26
C VAL A 295 -11.42 -3.34 15.09
N ARG A 296 -12.03 -2.19 14.74
CA ARG A 296 -11.98 -0.97 15.56
C ARG A 296 -12.53 -1.20 16.97
N ASP A 297 -13.77 -1.68 17.07
CA ASP A 297 -14.48 -1.92 18.34
C ASP A 297 -13.75 -2.93 19.27
N THR A 298 -12.77 -3.67 18.75
CA THR A 298 -11.93 -4.63 19.49
C THR A 298 -10.64 -4.01 20.06
N TYR A 299 -10.04 -3.01 19.39
CA TYR A 299 -8.67 -2.54 19.69
C TYR A 299 -8.48 -1.02 19.85
N LEU A 300 -9.47 -0.16 19.53
CA LEU A 300 -9.33 1.31 19.52
C LEU A 300 -10.35 2.02 20.43
#